data_AF-A0A7W1UIF3-F1
#
_entry.id   AF-A0A7W1UIF3-F1
#
_cell.length_a   1.000
_cell.length_b   1.000
_cell.length_c   1.000
_cell.angle_alpha   90.00
_cell.angle_beta   90.00
_cell.angle_gamma   90.00
#
_symmetry.space_group_name_H-M   'P 1'
#
loop_
_entity.id
_entity.type
_entity.pdbx_description
1 polymer ?
#
loop_
_entity_poly.entity_id
_entity_poly.type
_entity_poly.pdbx_seq_one_letter_code
_entity_poly.pdbx_strand_id
1 'polypeptide(L)'
;MEIQGARVLLLGGSGLVGIAIARRLLEHGPASLVISALTREEAEAGVAELRAESAAGEAELTAEWGDVFLPLVLKDRRRADALADPGARSLLLDDLYGEPGADAVARNTLGDLLLRHRPTLVIDCINTATVFAYQNVYAGAADLRKQAASGHVDPE
;
A
#
# COMPACT_ATOMS: atom_id res chain seq x y z
N MET A 1 -2.78 26.12 -9.86
CA MET A 1 -3.32 24.74 -9.85
C MET A 1 -2.69 24.03 -8.65
N GLU A 2 -3.47 23.29 -7.87
CA GLU A 2 -3.06 22.68 -6.58
C GLU A 2 -1.88 21.68 -6.64
N ILE A 3 -1.34 21.40 -7.84
CA ILE A 3 -0.25 20.44 -8.07
C ILE A 3 1.13 21.10 -8.02
N GLN A 4 1.22 22.39 -8.33
CA GLN A 4 2.50 23.11 -8.33
C GLN A 4 3.11 23.11 -6.92
N GLY A 5 4.33 22.59 -6.78
CA GLY A 5 5.00 22.47 -5.49
C GLY A 5 4.39 21.43 -4.52
N ALA A 6 3.43 20.61 -4.99
CA ALA A 6 2.81 19.57 -4.19
C ALA A 6 3.76 18.37 -3.99
N ARG A 7 3.54 17.63 -2.90
CA ARG A 7 4.21 16.35 -2.62
C ARG A 7 3.19 15.24 -2.86
N VAL A 8 3.37 14.45 -3.90
CA VAL A 8 2.37 13.48 -4.36
C VAL A 8 2.86 12.06 -4.08
N LEU A 9 2.00 11.23 -3.49
CA LEU A 9 2.22 9.80 -3.35
C LEU A 9 1.32 9.06 -4.34
N LEU A 10 1.91 8.26 -5.22
CA LEU A 10 1.19 7.37 -6.13
C LEU A 10 1.28 5.94 -5.63
N LEU A 11 0.15 5.41 -5.13
CA LEU A 11 0.04 4.00 -4.77
C LEU A 11 -0.05 3.17 -6.04
N GLY A 12 0.87 2.23 -6.25
CA GLY A 12 0.96 1.49 -7.51
C GLY A 12 1.43 2.37 -8.68
N GLY A 13 2.28 3.36 -8.38
CA GLY A 13 2.77 4.35 -9.31
C GLY A 13 3.63 3.80 -10.45
N SER A 14 4.25 2.62 -10.29
CA SER A 14 5.05 1.96 -11.33
C SER A 14 4.21 1.24 -12.39
N GLY A 15 2.91 1.05 -12.15
CA GLY A 15 2.00 0.44 -13.12
C GLY A 15 1.69 1.38 -14.28
N LEU A 16 1.12 0.84 -15.36
CA LEU A 16 0.80 1.59 -16.59
C LEU A 16 -0.01 2.88 -16.32
N VAL A 17 -1.04 2.78 -15.48
CA VAL A 17 -1.86 3.94 -15.09
C VAL A 17 -1.07 4.91 -14.21
N GLY A 18 -0.30 4.39 -13.25
CA GLY A 18 0.53 5.19 -12.35
C GLY A 18 1.57 6.02 -13.10
N ILE A 19 2.30 5.41 -14.03
CA ILE A 19 3.29 6.10 -14.86
C ILE A 19 2.64 7.16 -15.75
N ALA A 20 1.49 6.85 -16.37
CA ALA A 20 0.78 7.82 -17.20
C ALA A 20 0.34 9.05 -16.39
N ILE A 21 -0.16 8.84 -15.17
CA ILE A 21 -0.52 9.93 -14.24
C ILE A 21 0.73 10.69 -13.82
N ALA A 22 1.81 10.01 -13.43
CA ALA A 22 3.05 10.64 -13.00
C ALA A 22 3.66 11.54 -14.08
N ARG A 23 3.69 11.10 -15.34
CA ARG A 23 4.09 11.94 -16.49
C ARG A 23 3.29 13.24 -16.57
N ARG A 24 1.97 13.13 -16.46
CA ARG A 24 1.07 14.30 -16.51
C ARG A 24 1.26 15.22 -15.30
N LEU A 25 1.54 14.67 -14.12
CA LEU A 25 1.84 15.45 -12.92
C LEU A 25 3.13 16.26 -13.10
N LEU A 26 4.19 15.65 -13.68
CA LEU A 26 5.47 16.33 -13.90
C LEU A 26 5.34 17.60 -14.74
N GLU A 27 4.47 17.61 -15.74
CA GLU A 27 4.15 18.81 -16.54
C GLU A 27 3.58 19.97 -15.71
N HIS A 28 3.08 19.70 -14.50
CA HIS A 28 2.52 20.68 -13.57
C HIS A 28 3.46 21.05 -12.41
N GLY A 29 4.73 20.66 -12.47
CA GLY A 29 5.78 21.11 -11.54
C GLY A 29 5.55 20.77 -10.06
N PRO A 30 5.34 19.49 -9.69
CA PRO A 30 5.28 19.06 -8.30
C PRO A 30 6.65 19.23 -7.62
N ALA A 31 6.66 19.38 -6.29
CA ALA A 31 7.91 19.38 -5.53
C ALA A 31 8.49 17.97 -5.44
N SER A 32 7.63 16.96 -5.21
CA SER A 32 8.05 15.57 -5.18
C SER A 32 6.97 14.60 -5.66
N LEU A 33 7.39 13.47 -6.24
CA LEU A 33 6.58 12.31 -6.54
C LEU A 33 7.18 11.07 -5.87
N VAL A 34 6.37 10.40 -5.05
CA VAL A 34 6.70 9.10 -4.48
C VAL A 34 6.00 8.03 -5.30
N ILE A 35 6.78 7.14 -5.90
CA ILE A 35 6.30 6.04 -6.73
C ILE A 35 6.35 4.77 -5.89
N SER A 36 5.18 4.25 -5.51
CA SER A 36 5.10 2.97 -4.81
C SER A 36 4.84 1.80 -5.76
N ALA A 37 5.44 0.65 -5.47
CA ALA A 37 5.19 -0.61 -6.16
C ALA A 37 5.18 -1.79 -5.18
N LEU A 38 4.87 -3.00 -5.66
CA LEU A 38 4.95 -4.18 -4.82
C LEU A 38 6.41 -4.55 -4.57
N THR A 39 7.24 -4.58 -5.62
CA THR A 39 8.66 -4.91 -5.49
C THR A 39 9.56 -3.69 -5.62
N ARG A 40 10.78 -3.82 -5.08
CA ARG A 40 11.80 -2.79 -5.18
C ARG A 40 12.17 -2.52 -6.63
N GLU A 41 12.36 -3.57 -7.42
CA GLU A 41 12.76 -3.44 -8.83
C GLU A 41 11.71 -2.65 -9.63
N GLU A 42 10.43 -2.92 -9.41
CA GLU A 42 9.33 -2.21 -10.07
C GLU A 42 9.31 -0.71 -9.69
N ALA A 43 9.48 -0.40 -8.41
CA ALA A 43 9.48 0.98 -7.93
C ALA A 43 10.68 1.78 -8.49
N GLU A 44 11.88 1.20 -8.40
CA GLU A 44 13.11 1.81 -8.90
C GLU A 44 13.07 1.98 -10.43
N ALA A 45 12.54 1.00 -11.17
CA ALA A 45 12.35 1.11 -12.60
C ALA A 45 11.38 2.24 -12.98
N GLY A 46 10.25 2.36 -12.27
CA GLY A 46 9.30 3.44 -12.50
C GLY A 46 9.89 4.83 -12.25
N VAL A 47 10.70 4.99 -11.20
CA VAL A 47 11.43 6.24 -10.94
C VAL A 47 12.46 6.52 -12.03
N ALA A 48 13.22 5.52 -12.46
CA ALA A 48 14.22 5.67 -13.52
C ALA A 48 13.57 6.09 -14.86
N GLU A 49 12.43 5.49 -15.21
CA GLU A 49 11.65 5.87 -16.39
C GLU A 49 11.21 7.34 -16.31
N LEU A 50 10.62 7.75 -15.19
CA LEU A 50 10.14 9.13 -15.01
C LEU A 50 11.29 10.14 -14.97
N ARG A 51 12.44 9.76 -14.41
CA ARG A 51 13.62 10.64 -14.35
C ARG A 51 14.19 10.95 -15.74
N ALA A 52 13.99 10.07 -16.72
CA ALA A 52 14.41 10.29 -18.10
C ALA A 52 13.52 11.29 -18.86
N GLU A 53 12.33 11.61 -18.33
CA GLU A 53 11.42 12.60 -18.94
C GLU A 53 11.96 14.02 -18.76
N SER A 54 11.92 14.84 -19.81
CA SER A 54 12.35 16.24 -19.73
C SER A 54 11.55 17.06 -18.72
N ALA A 55 10.28 16.71 -18.53
CA ALA A 55 9.38 17.33 -17.56
C ALA A 55 9.73 16.98 -16.09
N ALA A 56 10.60 15.99 -15.85
CA ALA A 56 11.02 15.64 -14.49
C ALA A 56 11.70 16.82 -13.78
N GLY A 57 12.45 17.64 -14.54
CA GLY A 57 13.11 18.84 -14.04
C GLY A 57 13.82 18.61 -12.71
N GLU A 58 13.47 19.42 -11.71
CA GLU A 58 14.02 19.36 -10.36
C GLU A 58 13.14 18.59 -9.36
N ALA A 59 12.03 17.98 -9.81
CA ALA A 59 11.13 17.25 -8.91
C ALA A 59 11.87 16.10 -8.21
N GLU A 60 11.72 15.99 -6.90
CA GLU A 60 12.23 14.84 -6.16
C GLU A 60 11.41 13.60 -6.52
N LEU A 61 12.08 12.50 -6.93
CA LEU A 61 11.43 11.25 -7.28
C LEU A 61 11.96 10.17 -6.37
N THR A 62 11.07 9.53 -5.62
CA THR A 62 11.43 8.55 -4.59
C THR A 62 10.71 7.23 -4.87
N ALA A 63 11.46 6.14 -4.83
CA ALA A 63 10.93 4.79 -4.97
C ALA A 63 10.57 4.25 -3.58
N GLU A 64 9.35 3.73 -3.43
CA GLU A 64 8.89 3.00 -2.24
C GLU A 64 8.33 1.65 -2.67
N TRP A 65 8.44 0.64 -1.82
CA TRP A 65 7.98 -0.70 -2.18
C TRP A 65 7.47 -1.50 -0.99
N GLY A 66 6.74 -2.56 -1.30
CA GLY A 66 6.14 -3.48 -0.36
C GLY A 66 4.62 -3.45 -0.44
N ASP A 67 4.02 -4.51 0.10
CA ASP A 67 2.57 -4.66 0.18
C ASP A 67 1.99 -3.66 1.20
N VAL A 68 1.33 -2.62 0.68
CA VAL A 68 0.69 -1.57 1.47
C VAL A 68 -0.45 -2.08 2.36
N PHE A 69 -0.92 -3.31 2.14
CA PHE A 69 -1.96 -3.98 2.92
C PHE A 69 -1.40 -4.82 4.08
N LEU A 70 -0.08 -4.88 4.27
CA LEU A 70 0.56 -5.62 5.35
C LEU A 70 1.15 -4.70 6.42
N PRO A 71 1.37 -5.22 7.65
CA PRO A 71 2.25 -4.58 8.63
C PRO A 71 3.63 -4.30 8.02
N LEU A 72 4.26 -3.19 8.40
CA LEU A 72 5.51 -2.71 7.83
C LEU A 72 6.63 -3.75 7.91
N VAL A 73 6.71 -4.46 9.04
CA VAL A 73 7.70 -5.53 9.26
C VAL A 73 7.48 -6.76 8.36
N LEU A 74 6.33 -6.85 7.70
CA LEU A 74 5.95 -7.93 6.80
C LEU A 74 5.79 -7.46 5.35
N LYS A 75 6.02 -6.17 5.03
CA LYS A 75 5.68 -5.55 3.74
C LYS A 75 6.27 -6.27 2.52
N ASP A 76 7.44 -6.88 2.67
CA ASP A 76 8.15 -7.56 1.58
C ASP A 76 7.82 -9.06 1.51
N ARG A 77 6.93 -9.57 2.38
CA ARG A 77 6.46 -10.96 2.35
C ARG A 77 5.25 -11.11 1.44
N ARG A 78 5.09 -12.29 0.85
CA ARG A 78 3.82 -12.65 0.22
C ARG A 78 2.74 -12.79 1.30
N ARG A 79 1.56 -12.25 1.04
CA ARG A 79 0.41 -12.33 1.96
C ARG A 79 0.12 -13.77 2.43
N ALA A 80 0.19 -14.74 1.53
CA ALA A 80 -0.03 -16.15 1.85
C ALA A 80 0.98 -16.68 2.88
N ASP A 81 2.25 -16.29 2.77
CA ASP A 81 3.29 -16.72 3.70
C ASP A 81 3.09 -16.06 5.08
N ALA A 82 2.68 -14.78 5.11
CA ALA A 82 2.34 -14.08 6.36
C ALA A 82 1.14 -14.74 7.06
N LEU A 83 0.13 -15.18 6.30
CA LEU A 83 -1.03 -15.89 6.85
C LEU A 83 -0.68 -17.31 7.34
N ALA A 84 0.34 -17.97 6.79
CA ALA A 84 0.76 -19.29 7.25
C ALA A 84 1.48 -19.24 8.61
N ASP A 85 2.19 -18.16 8.89
CA ASP A 85 2.92 -17.95 10.15
C ASP A 85 1.99 -17.45 11.26
N PRO A 86 1.86 -18.14 12.42
CA PRO A 86 0.92 -17.74 13.48
C PRO A 86 1.14 -16.33 14.03
N GLY A 87 2.41 -15.93 14.23
CA GLY A 87 2.74 -14.60 14.76
C GLY A 87 2.39 -13.48 13.78
N ALA A 88 2.82 -13.62 12.52
CA ALA A 88 2.48 -12.68 11.45
C ALA A 88 0.97 -12.62 11.16
N ARG A 89 0.28 -13.77 11.22
CA ARG A 89 -1.17 -13.84 11.07
C ARG A 89 -1.89 -13.09 12.19
N SER A 90 -1.46 -13.27 13.45
CA SER A 90 -2.03 -12.52 14.58
C SER A 90 -1.86 -11.02 14.37
N LEU A 91 -0.65 -10.56 14.07
CA LEU A 91 -0.36 -9.14 13.82
C LEU A 91 -1.21 -8.56 12.69
N LEU A 92 -1.36 -9.28 11.59
CA LEU A 92 -2.19 -8.86 10.46
C LEU A 92 -3.68 -8.75 10.85
N LEU A 93 -4.19 -9.70 11.64
CA LEU A 93 -5.57 -9.66 12.11
C LEU A 93 -5.80 -8.53 13.11
N ASP A 94 -4.85 -8.29 14.02
CA ASP A 94 -4.91 -7.18 14.97
C ASP A 94 -4.91 -5.82 14.25
N ASP A 95 -4.17 -5.67 13.15
CA ASP A 95 -4.16 -4.45 12.35
C ASP A 95 -5.46 -4.24 11.55
N LEU A 96 -6.13 -5.32 11.15
CA LEU A 96 -7.35 -5.26 10.34
C LEU A 96 -8.63 -5.15 11.17
N TYR A 97 -8.68 -5.82 12.33
CA TYR A 97 -9.89 -6.02 13.13
C TYR A 97 -9.73 -5.72 14.61
N GLY A 98 -8.52 -5.39 15.07
CA GLY A 98 -8.27 -4.96 16.45
C GLY A 98 -8.72 -3.52 16.70
N GLU A 99 -8.35 -3.00 17.87
CA GLU A 99 -8.68 -1.61 18.24
C GLU A 99 -7.99 -0.62 17.30
N PRO A 100 -8.74 0.28 16.63
CA PRO A 100 -8.14 1.30 15.79
C PRO A 100 -7.35 2.30 16.65
N GLY A 101 -6.18 2.72 16.17
CA GLY A 101 -5.35 3.66 16.91
C GLY A 101 -4.10 4.11 16.16
N ALA A 102 -3.42 5.10 16.73
CA ALA A 102 -2.19 5.66 16.14
C ALA A 102 -1.10 4.60 15.95
N ASP A 103 -0.97 3.66 16.90
CA ASP A 103 -0.01 2.57 16.80
C ASP A 103 -0.31 1.62 15.64
N ALA A 104 -1.60 1.36 15.37
CA ALA A 104 -2.02 0.53 14.25
C ALA A 104 -1.71 1.19 12.91
N VAL A 105 -1.93 2.49 12.82
CA VAL A 105 -1.54 3.28 11.64
C VAL A 105 -0.02 3.27 11.47
N ALA A 106 0.75 3.54 12.53
CA ALA A 106 2.20 3.67 12.44
C ALA A 106 2.92 2.35 12.07
N ARG A 107 2.38 1.20 12.47
CA ARG A 107 2.96 -0.10 12.15
C ARG A 107 2.46 -0.71 10.84
N ASN A 108 1.45 -0.12 10.21
CA ASN A 108 0.98 -0.51 8.88
C ASN A 108 1.84 0.14 7.77
N THR A 109 2.11 -0.58 6.68
CA THR A 109 2.96 -0.08 5.58
C THR A 109 2.40 1.20 4.93
N LEU A 110 1.10 1.28 4.64
CA LEU A 110 0.48 2.49 4.09
C LEU A 110 0.54 3.65 5.09
N GLY A 111 0.25 3.37 6.36
CA GLY A 111 0.32 4.40 7.40
C GLY A 111 1.74 4.95 7.58
N ASP A 112 2.76 4.09 7.60
CA ASP A 112 4.16 4.49 7.62
C ASP A 112 4.53 5.38 6.42
N LEU A 113 4.13 5.00 5.20
CA LEU A 113 4.35 5.81 3.99
C LEU A 113 3.74 7.20 4.12
N LEU A 114 2.50 7.30 4.60
CA LEU A 114 1.80 8.56 4.79
C LEU A 114 2.47 9.42 5.88
N LEU A 115 2.96 8.82 6.96
CA LEU A 115 3.61 9.53 8.06
C LEU A 115 5.00 10.04 7.70
N ARG A 116 5.79 9.26 6.95
CA ARG A 116 7.14 9.63 6.50
C ARG A 116 7.10 10.69 5.40
N HIS A 117 6.31 10.46 4.36
CA HIS A 117 6.27 11.35 3.20
C HIS A 117 5.34 12.55 3.37
N ARG A 118 4.35 12.44 4.27
CA ARG A 118 3.32 13.47 4.52
C ARG A 118 2.77 14.08 3.23
N PRO A 119 2.34 13.30 2.23
CA PRO A 119 1.97 13.83 0.94
C PRO A 119 0.79 14.82 1.07
N THR A 120 0.77 15.83 0.20
CA THR A 120 -0.38 16.74 0.06
C THR A 120 -1.48 16.12 -0.80
N LEU A 121 -1.10 15.20 -1.70
CA LEU A 121 -2.02 14.45 -2.56
C LEU A 121 -1.64 12.97 -2.58
N VAL A 122 -2.63 12.11 -2.41
CA VAL A 122 -2.48 10.66 -2.60
C VAL A 122 -3.33 10.27 -3.81
N ILE A 123 -2.72 9.54 -4.75
CA ILE A 123 -3.40 8.98 -5.91
C ILE A 123 -3.32 7.46 -5.80
N ASP A 124 -4.48 6.80 -5.76
CA ASP A 124 -4.59 5.35 -5.68
C ASP A 124 -4.74 4.74 -7.08
N CYS A 125 -3.65 4.17 -7.60
CA CYS A 125 -3.64 3.42 -8.86
C CYS A 125 -3.79 1.91 -8.66
N ILE A 126 -3.86 1.43 -7.41
CA ILE A 126 -4.07 0.02 -7.06
C ILE A 126 -5.58 -0.30 -7.08
N ASN A 127 -6.43 0.68 -6.78
CA ASN A 127 -7.82 0.52 -6.38
C ASN A 127 -7.93 -0.14 -4.99
N THR A 128 -7.21 0.41 -4.02
CA THR A 128 -7.15 -0.02 -2.62
C THR A 128 -8.54 -0.29 -2.03
N ALA A 129 -9.53 0.57 -2.29
CA ALA A 129 -10.90 0.37 -1.79
C ALA A 129 -11.51 -0.97 -2.26
N THR A 130 -11.32 -1.31 -3.53
CA THR A 130 -11.82 -2.54 -4.12
C THR A 130 -11.08 -3.75 -3.55
N VAL A 131 -9.76 -3.66 -3.41
CA VAL A 131 -8.95 -4.73 -2.81
C VAL A 131 -9.37 -5.01 -1.37
N PHE A 132 -9.67 -3.98 -0.58
CA PHE A 132 -10.19 -4.14 0.78
C PHE A 132 -11.60 -4.75 0.81
N ALA A 133 -12.50 -4.34 -0.08
CA ALA A 133 -13.84 -4.91 -0.16
C ALA A 133 -13.83 -6.43 -0.46
N TYR A 134 -12.81 -6.91 -1.18
CA TYR A 134 -12.62 -8.32 -1.51
C TYR A 134 -11.86 -9.14 -0.44
N GLN A 135 -11.54 -8.59 0.73
CA GLN A 135 -10.87 -9.31 1.83
C GLN A 135 -11.71 -10.45 2.47
N ASN A 136 -12.74 -10.93 1.76
CA ASN A 136 -13.54 -12.12 2.01
C ASN A 136 -14.03 -12.30 3.46
N VAL A 137 -14.23 -11.19 4.17
CA VAL A 137 -14.69 -11.13 5.57
C VAL A 137 -15.98 -11.93 5.72
N TYR A 138 -16.86 -11.84 4.72
CA TYR A 138 -18.12 -12.58 4.68
C TYR A 138 -17.93 -14.09 4.52
N ALA A 139 -16.99 -14.56 3.70
CA ALA A 139 -16.71 -15.98 3.60
C ALA A 139 -16.03 -16.51 4.86
N GLY A 140 -15.08 -15.75 5.44
CA GLY A 140 -14.46 -16.10 6.71
C GLY A 140 -15.50 -16.24 7.83
N ALA A 141 -16.42 -15.29 7.95
CA ALA A 141 -17.53 -15.37 8.89
C ALA A 141 -18.46 -16.57 8.60
N ALA A 142 -18.74 -16.85 7.32
CA ALA A 142 -19.57 -18.00 6.95
C ALA A 142 -18.90 -19.34 7.31
N ASP A 143 -17.59 -19.46 7.13
CA ASP A 143 -16.85 -20.68 7.45
C ASP A 143 -16.71 -20.88 8.97
N LEU A 144 -16.43 -19.82 9.73
CA LEU A 144 -16.49 -19.85 11.20
C LEU A 144 -17.88 -20.27 11.70
N ARG A 145 -18.96 -19.77 11.08
CA ARG A 145 -20.33 -20.20 11.41
C ARG A 145 -20.58 -21.68 11.13
N LYS A 146 -20.03 -22.22 10.02
CA LYS A 146 -20.15 -23.66 9.71
C LYS A 146 -19.38 -24.51 10.73
N GLN A 147 -18.16 -24.11 11.10
CA GLN A 147 -17.34 -24.80 12.10
C GLN A 147 -18.01 -24.79 13.48
N ALA A 148 -18.55 -23.65 13.90
CA ALA A 148 -19.33 -23.54 15.12
C ALA A 148 -20.57 -24.45 15.10
N ALA A 149 -21.29 -24.52 13.98
CA ALA A 149 -22.45 -25.40 13.82
C ALA A 149 -22.10 -26.91 13.81
N SER A 150 -20.90 -27.27 13.35
CA SER A 150 -20.40 -28.65 13.37
C SER A 150 -19.69 -29.05 14.66
N GLY A 151 -19.74 -28.20 15.70
CA GLY A 151 -19.13 -28.46 17.01
C GLY A 151 -17.60 -28.49 16.98
N HIS A 152 -16.98 -27.99 15.90
CA HIS A 152 -15.53 -27.82 15.87
C HIS A 152 -15.16 -26.60 16.71
N VAL A 153 -14.53 -26.86 17.84
CA VAL A 153 -13.77 -25.88 18.61
C VAL A 153 -12.31 -26.23 18.36
N ASP A 154 -11.47 -25.25 18.00
CA ASP A 154 -10.03 -25.50 17.97
C ASP A 154 -9.63 -26.02 19.37
N PRO A 155 -9.00 -27.20 19.47
CA PRO A 155 -8.49 -27.68 20.75
C PRO A 155 -7.42 -26.71 21.24
N GLU A 156 -7.49 -26.34 22.52
CA GLU A 156 -6.47 -25.51 23.21
C GLU A 156 -5.05 -26.03 23.02
#